data_AF-A0A101EEC1-F1
#
_entry.id   AF-A0A101EEC1-F1
#
_cell.length_a   1.000
_cell.length_b   1.000
_cell.length_c   1.000
_cell.angle_alpha   90.00
_cell.angle_beta   90.00
_cell.angle_gamma   90.00
#
_symmetry.space_group_name_H-M   'P 1'
#
loop_
_entity.id
_entity.type
_entity.pdbx_description
1 polymer ?
#
loop_
_entity_poly.entity_id
_entity_poly.type
_entity_poly.pdbx_seq_one_letter_code
_entity_poly.pdbx_strand_id
1 'polypeptide(L)'
;KGGAISKIVPMVSHVDHTEHEVHLIVTEWGVADLRGKSPRERAKEIIGKCAHPDYREMLWDYFERASRRGGHEPHLLEAALSWHVRLIREGSMRT
;
A
#
# COMPACT_ATOMS: atom_id res chain seq x y z
N LYS A 1 5.66 6.30 -15.37
CA LYS A 1 4.88 5.47 -16.31
C LYS A 1 3.46 6.03 -16.48
N GLY A 2 3.28 7.33 -16.73
CA GLY A 2 1.95 7.94 -16.97
C GLY A 2 0.85 7.62 -15.94
N GLY A 3 1.20 7.47 -14.66
CA GLY A 3 0.26 7.03 -13.62
C GLY A 3 -0.16 5.56 -13.67
N ALA A 4 0.41 4.73 -14.55
CA ALA A 4 0.09 3.30 -14.66
C ALA A 4 0.66 2.43 -13.53
N ILE A 5 1.54 2.97 -12.69
CA ILE A 5 2.14 2.27 -11.54
C ILE A 5 1.94 3.11 -10.30
N SER A 6 1.43 2.50 -9.22
CA SER A 6 1.41 3.12 -7.90
C SER A 6 2.73 2.88 -7.17
N LYS A 7 3.20 3.88 -6.42
CA LYS A 7 4.34 3.75 -5.50
C LYS A 7 3.93 3.21 -4.12
N ILE A 8 2.64 3.31 -3.78
CA ILE A 8 2.05 2.71 -2.58
C ILE A 8 1.24 1.50 -3.03
N VAL A 9 1.58 0.32 -2.51
CA VAL A 9 1.01 -0.96 -2.95
C VAL A 9 0.53 -1.78 -1.75
N PRO A 10 -0.37 -2.75 -1.95
CA PRO A 10 -0.80 -3.65 -0.88
C PRO A 10 0.35 -4.40 -0.19
N MET A 11 1.33 -4.86 -0.97
CA MET A 11 2.57 -5.46 -0.50
C MET A 11 3.68 -5.15 -1.51
N VAL A 12 4.86 -4.78 -1.03
CA VAL A 12 6.02 -4.58 -1.89
C VAL A 12 6.47 -5.91 -2.48
N SER A 13 6.95 -5.90 -3.74
CA SER A 13 7.44 -7.12 -4.41
C SER A 13 8.78 -7.60 -3.88
N HIS A 14 9.52 -6.72 -3.21
CA HIS A 14 10.81 -6.96 -2.58
C HIS A 14 10.92 -6.03 -1.36
N VAL A 15 11.50 -6.52 -0.26
CA VAL A 15 11.70 -5.75 0.97
C VAL A 15 13.21 -5.55 1.16
N ASP A 16 13.67 -4.31 1.02
CA ASP A 16 15.04 -3.92 1.37
C ASP A 16 15.11 -3.33 2.78
N HIS A 17 14.08 -2.55 3.15
CA HIS A 17 13.97 -1.91 4.45
C HIS A 17 12.65 -2.35 5.08
N THR A 18 12.72 -2.91 6.27
CA THR A 18 11.54 -3.35 7.02
C THR A 18 10.79 -2.16 7.60
N GLU A 19 9.56 -2.40 8.06
CA GLU A 19 8.75 -1.33 8.66
C GLU A 19 9.41 -0.70 9.90
N HIS A 20 10.24 -1.48 10.62
CA HIS A 20 11.00 -1.05 11.79
C HIS A 20 12.05 0.03 11.48
N GLU A 21 12.50 0.13 10.23
CA GLU A 21 13.56 1.07 9.82
C GLU A 21 12.99 2.36 9.21
N VAL A 22 11.71 2.34 8.82
CA VAL A 22 11.04 3.45 8.13
C VAL A 22 10.12 4.21 9.07
N HIS A 23 10.42 5.49 9.26
CA HIS A 23 9.70 6.38 10.18
C HIS A 23 8.82 7.41 9.47
N LEU A 24 9.19 7.82 8.26
CA LEU A 24 8.49 8.84 7.49
C LEU A 24 8.40 8.40 6.03
N ILE A 25 7.24 8.60 5.42
CA ILE A 25 7.03 8.45 3.98
C ILE A 25 6.49 9.77 3.44
N VAL A 26 7.06 10.25 2.33
CA VAL A 26 6.69 11.51 1.71
C VAL A 26 6.38 11.29 0.23
N THR A 27 5.25 11.83 -0.23
CA THR A 27 4.89 11.93 -1.64
C THR A 27 4.39 13.34 -1.94
N GLU A 28 4.08 13.64 -3.19
CA GLU A 28 3.46 14.90 -3.59
C GLU A 28 2.06 15.13 -2.96
N TRP A 29 1.45 14.09 -2.37
CA TRP A 29 0.12 14.15 -1.76
C TRP A 29 0.15 14.39 -0.25
N GLY A 30 1.32 14.27 0.39
CA GLY A 30 1.48 14.49 1.81
C GLY A 30 2.59 13.69 2.47
N VAL A 31 2.61 13.77 3.81
CA VAL A 31 3.60 13.13 4.68
C VAL A 31 2.89 12.18 5.63
N ALA A 32 3.34 10.93 5.69
CA ALA A 32 2.93 9.93 6.65
C ALA A 32 4.03 9.77 7.71
N ASP A 33 3.74 10.20 8.94
CA ASP A 33 4.58 9.95 10.11
C ASP A 33 4.21 8.63 10.75
N LEU A 34 5.15 7.70 10.85
CA LEU A 34 4.90 6.32 11.27
C LEU A 34 5.40 6.04 12.70
N ARG A 35 6.01 7.02 13.36
CA ARG A 35 6.55 6.87 14.71
C ARG A 35 5.43 6.51 15.70
N GLY A 36 5.65 5.45 16.47
CA GLY A 36 4.72 4.98 17.51
C GLY A 36 3.42 4.36 16.99
N LYS A 37 3.29 4.10 15.68
CA LYS A 37 2.08 3.53 15.08
C LYS A 37 2.22 2.02 14.90
N SER A 38 1.16 1.27 15.22
CA SER A 38 1.02 -0.14 14.86
C SER A 38 0.86 -0.33 13.34
N PRO A 39 1.07 -1.53 12.77
CA PRO A 39 0.96 -1.74 11.32
C PRO A 39 -0.38 -1.30 10.71
N ARG A 40 -1.50 -1.50 11.42
CA ARG A 40 -2.83 -1.03 10.97
C ARG A 40 -2.95 0.49 10.96
N GLU A 41 -2.35 1.17 11.93
CA GLU A 41 -2.31 2.64 11.98
C GLU A 41 -1.36 3.19 10.91
N ARG A 42 -0.21 2.55 10.70
CA ARG A 42 0.73 2.87 9.61
C ARG A 42 0.04 2.77 8.26
N ALA A 43 -0.68 1.68 7.99
CA ALA A 43 -1.42 1.51 6.74
C ALA A 43 -2.43 2.66 6.52
N LYS A 44 -3.23 3.00 7.53
CA LYS A 44 -4.19 4.11 7.46
C LYS A 44 -3.51 5.46 7.18
N GLU A 45 -2.39 5.74 7.85
CA GLU A 45 -1.62 6.97 7.66
C GLU A 45 -1.05 7.05 6.22
N ILE A 46 -0.40 6.00 5.76
CA ILE A 46 0.21 5.93 4.42
C ILE A 46 -0.85 6.07 3.32
N ILE A 47 -1.97 5.34 3.43
CA ILE A 47 -3.03 5.40 2.43
C ILE A 47 -3.70 6.80 2.44
N GLY A 48 -3.99 7.33 3.62
CA GLY A 48 -4.65 8.62 3.78
C GLY A 48 -3.80 9.82 3.35
N LYS A 49 -2.49 9.77 3.58
CA LYS A 49 -1.57 10.92 3.37
C LYS A 49 -0.71 10.83 2.12
N CYS A 50 -0.33 9.64 1.69
CA CYS A 50 0.72 9.48 0.67
C CYS A 50 0.25 8.82 -0.62
N ALA A 51 -0.84 8.04 -0.60
CA ALA A 51 -1.33 7.36 -1.80
C ALA A 51 -1.88 8.36 -2.83
N HIS A 52 -1.56 8.12 -4.10
CA HIS A 52 -2.11 8.87 -5.22
C HIS A 52 -3.65 8.70 -5.30
N PRO A 53 -4.43 9.75 -5.63
CA PRO A 53 -5.90 9.69 -5.69
C PRO A 53 -6.44 8.49 -6.48
N ASP A 54 -5.94 8.24 -7.69
CA ASP A 54 -6.34 7.10 -8.55
C ASP A 54 -6.22 5.72 -7.90
N TYR A 55 -5.38 5.55 -6.87
CA TYR A 55 -5.13 4.24 -6.24
C TYR A 55 -5.64 4.16 -4.80
N ARG A 56 -6.03 5.29 -4.21
CA ARG A 56 -6.35 5.38 -2.77
C ARG A 56 -7.55 4.51 -2.41
N GLU A 57 -8.61 4.54 -3.22
CA GLU A 57 -9.80 3.71 -2.99
C GLU A 57 -9.50 2.21 -3.09
N MET A 58 -8.70 1.80 -4.07
CA MET A 58 -8.30 0.39 -4.22
C MET A 58 -7.44 -0.10 -3.04
N LEU A 59 -6.58 0.76 -2.47
CA LEU A 59 -5.80 0.45 -1.27
C LEU A 59 -6.69 0.31 -0.03
N TRP A 60 -7.67 1.21 0.13
CA TRP A 60 -8.66 1.12 1.21
C TRP A 60 -9.48 -0.17 1.12
N ASP A 61 -9.99 -0.51 -0.07
CA ASP A 61 -10.71 -1.76 -0.29
C ASP A 61 -9.86 -3.00 0.09
N TYR A 62 -8.61 -3.07 -0.37
CA TYR A 62 -7.69 -4.15 0.02
C TYR A 62 -7.52 -4.20 1.54
N PHE A 63 -7.21 -3.06 2.16
CA PHE A 63 -6.94 -2.97 3.59
C PHE A 63 -8.17 -3.37 4.43
N GLU A 64 -9.37 -2.96 4.04
CA GLU A 64 -10.60 -3.30 4.75
C GLU A 64 -10.93 -4.78 4.64
N ARG A 65 -10.87 -5.35 3.43
CA ARG A 65 -11.11 -6.79 3.22
C ARG A 65 -10.08 -7.64 3.97
N ALA A 66 -8.80 -7.24 3.94
CA ALA A 66 -7.76 -7.89 4.72
C ALA A 66 -8.03 -7.77 6.23
N SER A 67 -8.40 -6.57 6.70
CA SER A 67 -8.63 -6.29 8.12
C SER A 67 -9.76 -7.13 8.71
N ARG A 68 -10.81 -7.43 7.93
CA ARG A 68 -11.92 -8.33 8.31
C ARG A 68 -11.47 -9.78 8.54
N ARG A 69 -10.34 -10.21 7.96
CA ARG A 69 -9.75 -11.54 8.19
C ARG A 69 -8.88 -11.63 9.45
N GLY A 70 -8.68 -10.52 10.17
CA GLY A 70 -7.88 -10.48 11.39
C GLY A 70 -6.38 -10.31 11.14
N GLY A 71 -5.56 -10.61 12.16
CA GLY A 71 -4.09 -10.50 12.11
C GLY A 71 -3.52 -9.14 12.55
N HIS A 72 -2.29 -9.16 13.05
CA HIS A 72 -1.55 -7.94 13.41
C HIS A 72 -1.28 -7.09 12.16
N GLU A 73 -0.76 -7.73 11.11
CA GLU A 73 -0.53 -7.18 9.78
C GLU A 73 -1.47 -7.86 8.78
N PRO A 74 -2.66 -7.29 8.53
CA PRO A 74 -3.69 -7.96 7.74
C PRO A 74 -3.32 -8.00 6.25
N HIS A 75 -3.34 -9.20 5.68
CA HIS A 75 -3.13 -9.42 4.25
C HIS A 75 -4.17 -10.37 3.63
N LEU A 76 -4.40 -10.18 2.33
CA LEU A 76 -5.03 -11.16 1.45
C LEU A 76 -3.94 -11.77 0.58
N LEU A 77 -3.47 -12.99 0.91
CA LEU A 77 -2.33 -13.61 0.22
C LEU A 77 -2.59 -13.81 -1.27
N GLU A 78 -3.84 -14.15 -1.63
CA GLU A 78 -4.29 -14.32 -3.01
C GLU A 78 -4.24 -13.02 -3.83
N ALA A 79 -4.15 -11.86 -3.18
CA ALA A 79 -4.21 -10.55 -3.84
C ALA A 79 -3.01 -9.64 -3.53
N ALA A 80 -2.13 -10.01 -2.58
CA ALA A 80 -1.05 -9.15 -2.08
C ALA A 80 -0.11 -8.62 -3.17
N LEU A 81 0.21 -9.47 -4.16
CA LEU A 81 1.07 -9.12 -5.29
C LEU A 81 0.31 -8.91 -6.61
N SER A 82 -1.03 -8.93 -6.58
CA SER A 82 -1.87 -8.90 -7.79
C SER A 82 -1.64 -7.66 -8.66
N TRP A 83 -1.33 -6.50 -8.06
CA TRP A 83 -1.05 -5.27 -8.80
C TRP A 83 0.21 -5.39 -9.65
N HIS A 84 1.25 -6.03 -9.12
CA HIS A 84 2.49 -6.28 -9.85
C HIS A 84 2.26 -7.25 -11.00
N VAL A 85 1.50 -8.32 -10.77
CA VAL A 85 1.12 -9.29 -11.81
C VAL A 85 0.31 -8.61 -12.92
N ARG A 86 -0.65 -7.77 -12.56
CA ARG A 86 -1.47 -6.99 -13.50
C ARG A 86 -0.64 -6.03 -14.33
N LEU A 87 0.32 -5.32 -13.71
CA LEU A 87 1.26 -4.47 -14.43
C LEU A 87 2.04 -5.25 -15.51
N ILE A 88 2.51 -6.46 -15.20
CA ILE A 88 3.23 -7.32 -16.16
C ILE A 88 2.32 -7.73 -17.32
N ARG A 89 1.07 -8.09 -17.03
CA ARG A 89 0.12 -8.61 -18.02
C ARG A 89 -0.49 -7.53 -18.91
N GLU A 90 -0.77 -6.35 -18.34
CA GLU A 90 -1.64 -5.34 -18.94
C GLU A 90 -0.96 -3.97 -19.09
N GLY A 91 0.25 -3.81 -18.54
CA GLY A 91 0.98 -2.53 -18.57
C GLY A 91 0.48 -1.47 -17.59
N SER A 92 -0.49 -1.81 -16.73
CA SER A 92 -1.07 -0.90 -15.74
C SER A 92 -1.48 -1.63 -14.45
N MET A 93 -1.40 -0.96 -13.30
CA MET A 93 -1.95 -1.45 -12.03
C MET A 93 -3.44 -1.08 -11.83
N ARG A 94 -3.95 -0.10 -12.59
CA ARG A 94 -5.31 0.47 -12.38
C ARG A 94 -6.45 -0.44 -12.84
N THR A 95 -6.23 -1.19 -13.91
CA THR A 95 -7.26 -1.97 -14.63
C THR A 95 -7.40 -3.36 -14.04
#